data_AF-A0A1Y3AVH0-F1
#
_entry.id   AF-A0A1Y3AVH0-F1
#
_cell.length_a   1.000
_cell.length_b   1.000
_cell.length_c   1.000
_cell.angle_alpha   90.00
_cell.angle_beta   90.00
_cell.angle_gamma   90.00
#
_symmetry.space_group_name_H-M   'P 1'
#
loop_
_entity.id
_entity.type
_entity.pdbx_description
1 polymer ?
#
loop_
_entity_poly.entity_id
_entity_poly.type
_entity_poly.pdbx_seq_one_letter_code
_entity_poly.pdbx_strand_id
1 'polypeptide(L)'
;MKNQWLKRTRTTLDQAGIQADTLLHFTPMHKNLRVQLPDLRYVDSRVDFSIPTFNAVVQLCDDLGIRHAEELSFSRPLIMAHLKQNYPNLDISPFQRQFDQIGPIAQNESTLNQATNVSTLTRAMSAQPFVDFAPSSNGTTNRPIVAIARNIPVEKPSYLYPVEAVKGTLMTSPVTPSAEGKATLLRPKSLIEKARLNAGWLDSNLSIYEQGVREFDLLLLRFKYYNFYDLNPKLDAVRINQLYEQAKWSLITEEVDCTEEEMFLF
;
A
#
# COMPACT_ATOMS: atom_id res chain seq x y z
N MET A 1 15.06 -20.60 0.13
CA MET A 1 14.74 -20.03 1.46
C MET A 1 13.23 -20.08 1.63
N LYS A 2 12.71 -20.69 2.70
CA LYS A 2 11.25 -20.74 2.94
C LYS A 2 10.85 -19.50 3.74
N ASN A 3 10.08 -18.60 3.16
CA ASN A 3 9.44 -17.52 3.91
C ASN A 3 8.19 -18.12 4.55
N GLN A 4 8.22 -18.57 5.80
CA GLN A 4 7.07 -19.21 6.44
C GLN A 4 6.88 -18.68 7.87
N TRP A 5 5.62 -18.54 8.28
CA TRP A 5 5.29 -18.21 9.67
C TRP A 5 5.32 -19.43 10.59
N LEU A 6 6.00 -19.27 11.74
CA LEU A 6 5.99 -20.25 12.82
C LEU A 6 4.77 -20.02 13.73
N LYS A 7 3.61 -20.55 13.33
CA LYS A 7 2.33 -20.32 14.02
C LYS A 7 2.11 -21.21 15.25
N ARG A 8 2.75 -22.39 15.29
CA ARG A 8 2.52 -23.39 16.34
C ARG A 8 3.47 -23.14 17.51
N THR A 9 2.92 -22.79 18.67
CA THR A 9 3.70 -22.52 19.89
C THR A 9 4.18 -23.78 20.60
N ARG A 10 3.62 -24.95 20.27
CA ARG A 10 3.91 -26.24 20.93
C ARG A 10 4.78 -27.18 20.08
N THR A 11 5.40 -26.68 19.00
CA THR A 11 6.32 -27.46 18.15
C THR A 11 7.76 -27.17 18.53
N THR A 12 8.60 -28.20 18.55
CA THR A 12 10.05 -28.01 18.76
C THR A 12 10.67 -27.35 17.53
N LEU A 13 11.83 -26.70 17.71
CA LEU A 13 12.59 -26.12 16.60
C LEU A 13 12.95 -27.18 15.55
N ASP A 14 13.28 -28.40 16.01
CA ASP A 14 13.57 -29.55 15.14
C ASP A 14 12.36 -29.99 14.30
N GLN A 15 11.16 -30.05 14.89
CA GLN A 15 9.91 -30.34 14.17
C GLN A 15 9.56 -29.26 13.13
N ALA A 16 9.98 -28.02 13.37
CA ALA A 16 9.84 -26.92 12.42
C ALA A 16 10.96 -26.91 11.35
N GLY A 17 11.94 -27.82 11.44
CA GLY A 17 13.09 -27.90 10.53
C GLY A 17 14.08 -26.74 10.68
N ILE A 18 14.16 -26.12 11.86
CA ILE A 18 15.01 -24.97 12.13
C ILE A 18 16.41 -25.46 12.54
N GLN A 19 17.42 -25.01 11.81
CA GLN A 19 18.83 -25.32 12.04
C GLN A 19 19.62 -24.04 12.38
N ALA A 20 20.91 -24.16 12.69
CA ALA A 20 21.76 -23.04 13.11
C ALA A 20 21.98 -21.97 12.02
N ASP A 21 21.82 -22.33 10.74
CA ASP A 21 21.92 -21.45 9.58
C ASP A 21 20.58 -20.77 9.22
N THR A 22 19.50 -21.13 9.91
CA THR A 22 18.16 -20.59 9.64
C THR A 22 18.02 -19.19 10.24
N LEU A 23 17.71 -18.21 9.40
CA LEU A 23 17.45 -16.83 9.83
C LEU A 23 16.02 -16.70 10.33
N LEU A 24 15.86 -16.40 11.63
CA LEU A 24 14.57 -16.16 12.26
C LEU A 24 14.34 -14.67 12.46
N HIS A 25 13.17 -14.19 12.04
CA HIS A 25 12.77 -12.80 12.22
C HIS A 25 11.61 -12.72 13.20
N PHE A 26 11.80 -12.02 14.32
CA PHE A 26 10.71 -11.68 15.23
C PHE A 26 10.07 -10.37 14.76
N THR A 27 8.90 -10.46 14.14
CA THR A 27 8.17 -9.32 13.56
C THR A 27 6.70 -9.39 13.93
N PRO A 28 6.00 -8.25 14.11
CA PRO A 28 4.56 -8.25 14.27
C PRO A 28 3.86 -8.87 13.05
N MET A 29 2.76 -9.58 13.30
CA MET A 29 1.91 -10.17 12.27
C MET A 29 1.08 -9.10 11.55
N HIS A 30 0.58 -8.12 12.31
CA HIS A 30 -0.18 -7.00 11.75
C HIS A 30 0.78 -5.91 11.26
N LYS A 31 0.64 -5.53 9.99
CA LYS A 31 1.50 -4.56 9.30
C LYS A 31 0.66 -3.64 8.43
N ASN A 32 1.18 -2.45 8.16
CA ASN A 32 0.53 -1.54 7.22
C ASN A 32 0.78 -2.02 5.79
N LEU A 33 -0.30 -2.12 5.02
CA LEU A 33 -0.29 -2.44 3.60
C LEU A 33 -0.94 -1.27 2.86
N ARG A 34 -0.25 -0.75 1.85
CA ARG A 34 -0.82 0.25 0.96
C ARG A 34 -1.63 -0.48 -0.11
N VAL A 35 -2.89 -0.13 -0.27
CA VAL A 35 -3.82 -0.77 -1.20
C VAL A 35 -4.35 0.27 -2.17
N GLN A 36 -4.21 0.02 -3.47
CA GLN A 36 -4.92 0.78 -4.49
C GLN A 36 -6.29 0.12 -4.74
N LEU A 37 -7.36 0.88 -4.55
CA LEU A 37 -8.73 0.47 -4.82
C LEU A 37 -9.03 0.47 -6.34
N PRO A 38 -10.12 -0.20 -6.77
CA PRO A 38 -10.57 -0.17 -8.17
C PRO A 38 -10.78 1.23 -8.76
N ASP A 39 -11.16 2.20 -7.93
CA ASP A 39 -11.32 3.62 -8.31
C ASP A 39 -10.02 4.43 -8.35
N LEU A 40 -8.86 3.76 -8.28
CA LEU A 40 -7.51 4.32 -8.29
C LEU A 40 -7.13 5.17 -7.07
N ARG A 41 -7.95 5.18 -6.00
CA ARG A 41 -7.55 5.75 -4.72
C ARG A 41 -6.66 4.79 -3.94
N TYR A 42 -5.84 5.36 -3.06
CA TYR A 42 -4.99 4.61 -2.16
C TYR A 42 -5.54 4.65 -0.75
N VAL A 43 -5.35 3.55 -0.05
CA VAL A 43 -5.69 3.39 1.36
C VAL A 43 -4.60 2.60 2.05
N ASP A 44 -4.23 3.02 3.25
CA ASP A 44 -3.35 2.28 4.13
C ASP A 44 -4.21 1.47 5.11
N SER A 45 -4.15 0.15 4.97
CA SER A 45 -4.88 -0.79 5.81
C SER A 45 -3.92 -1.59 6.68
N ARG A 46 -4.31 -1.80 7.93
CA ARG A 46 -3.55 -2.64 8.87
C ARG A 46 -4.03 -4.08 8.74
N VAL A 47 -3.24 -4.91 8.05
CA VAL A 47 -3.61 -6.27 7.66
C VAL A 47 -2.73 -7.29 8.41
N ASP A 48 -3.25 -8.48 8.72
CA ASP A 48 -2.47 -9.60 9.22
C ASP A 48 -1.71 -10.29 8.06
N PHE A 49 -0.38 -10.20 8.08
CA PHE A 49 0.50 -10.75 7.03
C PHE A 49 0.75 -12.25 7.18
N SER A 50 0.21 -12.88 8.22
CA SER A 50 0.38 -14.30 8.52
C SER A 50 -0.77 -15.19 8.10
N ILE A 51 -1.97 -14.63 7.92
CA ILE A 51 -3.14 -15.38 7.47
C ILE A 51 -3.12 -15.57 5.95
N PRO A 52 -3.85 -16.56 5.40
CA PRO A 52 -4.03 -16.68 3.96
C PRO A 52 -4.53 -15.37 3.34
N THR A 53 -4.04 -15.05 2.15
CA THR A 53 -4.36 -13.81 1.44
C THR A 53 -5.86 -13.61 1.28
N PHE A 54 -6.62 -14.69 1.06
CA PHE A 54 -8.08 -14.62 1.00
C PHE A 54 -8.70 -14.03 2.28
N ASN A 55 -8.26 -14.47 3.46
CA ASN A 55 -8.81 -13.97 4.72
C ASN A 55 -8.44 -12.51 4.96
N ALA A 56 -7.25 -12.10 4.53
CA ALA A 56 -6.83 -10.70 4.54
C ALA A 56 -7.71 -9.82 3.63
N VAL A 57 -8.09 -10.32 2.45
CA VAL A 57 -9.04 -9.64 1.54
C VAL A 57 -10.42 -9.54 2.19
N VAL A 58 -10.92 -10.60 2.82
CA VAL A 58 -12.21 -10.60 3.53
C VAL A 58 -12.24 -9.52 4.61
N GLN A 59 -11.19 -9.43 5.44
CA GLN A 59 -11.08 -8.40 6.49
C GLN A 59 -11.09 -6.99 5.88
N LEU A 60 -10.29 -6.74 4.85
CA LEU A 60 -10.26 -5.45 4.19
C LEU A 60 -11.61 -5.09 3.55
N CYS A 61 -12.28 -6.04 2.89
CA CYS A 61 -13.59 -5.81 2.28
C CYS A 61 -14.66 -5.50 3.31
N ASP A 62 -14.64 -6.15 4.49
CA ASP A 62 -15.53 -5.82 5.61
C ASP A 62 -15.29 -4.38 6.10
N ASP A 63 -14.03 -4.00 6.27
CA ASP A 63 -13.64 -2.64 6.64
C ASP A 63 -14.10 -1.59 5.60
N LEU A 64 -14.05 -1.92 4.31
CA LEU A 64 -14.49 -1.05 3.21
C LEU A 64 -16.01 -1.06 3.00
N GLY A 65 -16.76 -1.99 3.60
CA GLY A 65 -18.20 -2.17 3.36
C GLY A 65 -18.52 -2.80 1.99
N ILE A 66 -17.67 -3.70 1.52
CA ILE A 66 -17.83 -4.45 0.27
C ILE A 66 -18.30 -5.88 0.62
N ARG A 67 -19.54 -6.23 0.25
CA ARG A 67 -20.02 -7.62 0.33
C ARG A 67 -19.33 -8.51 -0.72
N HIS A 68 -19.45 -9.83 -0.55
CA HIS A 68 -18.97 -10.83 -1.53
C HIS A 68 -17.47 -10.69 -1.85
N ALA A 69 -16.64 -10.66 -0.80
CA ALA A 69 -15.18 -10.53 -0.91
C ALA A 69 -14.53 -11.65 -1.74
N GLU A 70 -15.19 -12.80 -1.92
CA GLU A 70 -14.78 -13.90 -2.80
C GLU A 70 -14.65 -13.52 -4.27
N GLU A 71 -15.25 -12.41 -4.70
CA GLU A 71 -15.12 -11.89 -6.05
C GLU A 71 -13.83 -11.08 -6.25
N LEU A 72 -13.19 -10.66 -5.16
CA LEU A 72 -12.01 -9.80 -5.15
C LEU A 72 -10.75 -10.56 -4.74
N SER A 73 -9.60 -10.02 -5.13
CA SER A 73 -8.31 -10.51 -4.67
C SER A 73 -7.26 -9.41 -4.74
N PHE A 74 -6.09 -9.70 -4.17
CA PHE A 74 -4.94 -8.82 -4.29
C PHE A 74 -4.10 -9.18 -5.52
N SER A 75 -3.63 -8.16 -6.23
CA SER A 75 -2.62 -8.30 -7.27
C SER A 75 -1.46 -7.33 -7.06
N ARG A 76 -0.31 -7.70 -7.60
CA ARG A 76 0.88 -6.86 -7.66
C ARG A 76 0.70 -5.80 -8.74
N PRO A 77 1.13 -4.55 -8.50
CA PRO A 77 1.18 -3.54 -9.55
C PRO A 77 2.12 -4.03 -10.67
N LEU A 78 1.66 -3.89 -11.90
CA LEU A 78 2.44 -4.23 -13.09
C LEU A 78 2.96 -2.95 -13.76
N ILE A 79 4.09 -3.05 -14.43
CA ILE A 79 4.63 -2.00 -15.31
C ILE A 79 4.62 -2.48 -16.75
N MET A 80 4.76 -1.55 -17.70
CA MET A 80 4.80 -1.85 -19.14
C MET A 80 5.81 -2.96 -19.51
N ALA A 81 6.94 -3.05 -18.81
CA ALA A 81 7.94 -4.09 -19.04
C ALA A 81 7.39 -5.50 -18.80
N HIS A 82 6.52 -5.69 -17.79
CA HIS A 82 5.89 -6.97 -17.47
C HIS A 82 4.93 -7.45 -18.58
N LEU A 83 4.42 -6.53 -19.41
CA LEU A 83 3.59 -6.91 -20.56
C LEU A 83 4.41 -7.41 -21.74
N LYS A 84 5.72 -7.08 -21.81
CA LYS A 84 6.58 -7.48 -22.93
C LYS A 84 7.20 -8.86 -22.75
N GLN A 85 7.44 -9.29 -21.51
CA GLN A 85 8.09 -10.56 -21.20
C GLN A 85 7.55 -11.16 -19.91
N ASN A 86 7.56 -12.49 -19.80
CA ASN A 86 7.21 -13.18 -18.56
C ASN A 86 8.39 -13.12 -17.59
N TYR A 87 8.16 -12.54 -16.42
CA TYR A 87 9.13 -12.54 -15.32
C TYR A 87 8.78 -13.67 -14.36
N PRO A 88 9.73 -14.52 -13.98
CA PRO A 88 9.47 -15.66 -13.09
C PRO A 88 9.06 -15.21 -11.68
N ASN A 89 9.56 -14.07 -11.24
CA ASN A 89 9.09 -13.39 -10.04
C ASN A 89 8.73 -11.96 -10.43
N LEU A 90 7.47 -11.59 -10.19
CA LEU A 90 7.10 -10.19 -10.06
C LEU A 90 7.56 -9.73 -8.67
N ASP A 91 8.87 -9.72 -8.47
CA ASP A 91 9.44 -9.13 -7.27
C ASP A 91 8.90 -7.70 -7.21
N ILE A 92 8.36 -7.31 -6.05
CA ILE A 92 8.16 -5.90 -5.76
C ILE A 92 9.55 -5.30 -5.93
N SER A 93 9.72 -4.56 -7.03
CA SER A 93 11.02 -4.00 -7.33
C SER A 93 11.47 -3.22 -6.09
N PRO A 94 12.74 -3.29 -5.70
CA PRO A 94 13.30 -2.36 -4.72
C PRO A 94 12.98 -0.88 -5.07
N PHE A 95 12.63 -0.59 -6.33
CA PHE A 95 12.09 0.67 -6.81
C PHE A 95 10.73 1.07 -6.18
N GLN A 96 9.85 0.12 -5.85
CA GLN A 96 8.63 0.38 -5.08
C GLN A 96 8.97 0.91 -3.68
N ARG A 97 10.02 0.34 -3.06
CA ARG A 97 10.57 0.80 -1.77
C ARG A 97 11.34 2.12 -1.88
N GLN A 98 11.78 2.50 -3.08
CA GLN A 98 12.59 3.68 -3.34
C GLN A 98 11.73 4.94 -3.55
N PHE A 99 10.54 4.82 -4.17
CA PHE A 99 9.58 5.93 -4.23
C PHE A 99 9.06 6.32 -2.85
N ASP A 100 8.96 5.39 -1.90
CA ASP A 100 8.58 5.70 -0.51
C ASP A 100 9.75 6.20 0.38
N GLN A 101 10.99 6.23 -0.13
CA GLN A 101 12.04 7.10 0.46
C GLN A 101 11.87 8.57 0.04
N ILE A 102 11.02 8.85 -0.96
CA ILE A 102 10.64 10.19 -1.37
C ILE A 102 9.29 10.52 -0.73
N GLY A 103 9.29 10.66 0.60
CA GLY A 103 8.35 11.58 1.23
C GLY A 103 8.57 13.00 0.67
N PRO A 104 7.66 13.97 0.92
CA PRO A 104 7.80 15.32 0.39
C PRO A 104 8.94 16.08 1.11
N ILE A 105 10.18 15.80 0.73
CA ILE A 105 11.38 16.63 0.91
C ILE A 105 12.15 16.66 -0.42
N ALA A 106 11.44 16.81 -1.54
CA ALA A 106 12.07 17.08 -2.84
C ALA A 106 11.23 17.97 -3.77
N GLN A 107 10.29 18.74 -3.21
CA GLN A 107 9.67 19.87 -3.90
C GLN A 107 9.82 21.12 -3.03
N ASN A 108 11.06 21.54 -2.83
CA ASN A 108 11.44 22.92 -2.58
C ASN A 108 12.97 22.97 -2.55
N GLU A 109 13.59 22.98 -3.74
CA GLU A 109 14.83 23.70 -4.01
C GLU A 109 15.14 23.63 -5.51
N SER A 110 14.27 24.24 -6.31
CA SER A 110 14.72 24.85 -7.56
C SER A 110 15.08 26.29 -7.24
N THR A 111 16.30 26.51 -6.73
CA THR A 111 17.10 27.70 -7.04
C THR A 111 18.56 27.47 -6.63
N LEU A 112 19.41 27.46 -7.68
CA LEU A 112 20.85 27.73 -7.67
C LEU A 112 21.83 26.63 -7.23
N ASN A 113 22.53 26.13 -8.26
CA ASN A 113 23.99 25.94 -8.36
C ASN A 113 24.49 24.50 -8.54
N GLN A 114 24.76 24.21 -9.82
CA GLN A 114 26.07 23.78 -10.32
C GLN A 114 26.67 22.47 -9.76
N ALA A 115 26.63 21.46 -10.63
CA ALA A 115 27.58 20.37 -10.83
C ALA A 115 28.67 20.14 -9.76
N THR A 116 28.77 18.91 -9.26
CA THR A 116 30.02 18.13 -9.22
C THR A 116 29.75 16.68 -8.81
N ASN A 117 30.31 15.74 -9.57
CA ASN A 117 30.41 14.33 -9.22
C ASN A 117 31.37 14.16 -8.04
N VAL A 118 30.99 13.40 -7.00
CA VAL A 118 31.97 12.62 -6.21
C VAL A 118 31.33 11.44 -5.47
N SER A 119 31.89 10.25 -5.70
CA SER A 119 31.73 9.03 -4.90
C SER A 119 32.55 9.13 -3.61
N THR A 120 32.02 8.76 -2.43
CA THR A 120 32.79 8.03 -1.38
C THR A 120 31.96 7.60 -0.16
N LEU A 121 32.47 6.55 0.48
CA LEU A 121 31.98 5.75 1.60
C LEU A 121 31.98 6.46 2.97
N THR A 122 31.30 5.79 3.92
CA THR A 122 31.55 5.76 5.39
C THR A 122 31.28 7.01 6.23
N ARG A 123 30.37 6.89 7.23
CA ARG A 123 30.65 7.48 8.56
C ARG A 123 29.94 6.77 9.70
N ALA A 124 30.76 6.49 10.72
CA ALA A 124 30.50 5.80 11.96
C ALA A 124 29.61 6.56 12.95
N MET A 125 29.08 5.79 13.91
CA MET A 125 28.42 6.27 15.13
C MET A 125 29.41 7.02 16.04
N SER A 126 28.95 8.10 16.68
CA SER A 126 29.60 8.65 17.87
C SER A 126 28.54 9.14 18.85
N ALA A 127 28.72 8.75 20.11
CA ALA A 127 27.82 8.95 21.22
C ALA A 127 28.29 10.09 22.16
N GLN A 128 27.33 10.56 23.00
CA GLN A 128 27.48 11.30 24.28
C GLN A 128 27.76 12.82 24.18
N PRO A 129 27.61 13.65 25.27
CA PRO A 129 27.21 13.32 26.66
C PRO A 129 26.21 14.29 27.36
N PHE A 130 25.64 13.76 28.46
CA PHE A 130 25.45 14.31 29.82
C PHE A 130 25.80 15.80 30.11
N VAL A 131 24.89 16.52 30.80
CA VAL A 131 25.18 17.82 31.46
C VAL A 131 24.73 17.81 32.92
N ASP A 132 25.62 18.30 33.77
CA ASP A 132 25.56 18.35 35.24
C ASP A 132 25.02 19.71 35.75
N PHE A 133 24.47 19.73 36.97
CA PHE A 133 23.88 20.89 37.63
C PHE A 133 24.90 21.74 38.42
N ALA A 134 24.73 23.07 38.46
CA ALA A 134 25.14 23.91 39.60
C ALA A 134 24.40 25.27 39.66
N PRO A 135 24.25 25.89 40.86
CA PRO A 135 23.18 26.83 41.21
C PRO A 135 23.66 28.28 41.42
N SER A 136 22.76 29.28 41.36
CA SER A 136 22.89 30.51 42.16
C SER A 136 21.59 31.33 42.19
N SER A 137 21.45 32.04 43.30
CA SER A 137 20.26 32.62 43.91
C SER A 137 20.18 34.16 43.82
N ASN A 138 18.92 34.64 43.83
CA ASN A 138 18.37 35.85 44.47
C ASN A 138 18.34 37.24 43.78
N GLY A 139 17.09 37.68 43.56
CA GLY A 139 16.56 39.03 43.80
C GLY A 139 16.15 39.82 42.54
N THR A 140 15.02 40.53 42.40
CA THR A 140 13.77 40.74 43.16
C THR A 140 12.78 41.43 42.18
N THR A 141 11.46 41.19 42.34
CA THR A 141 10.28 41.98 41.89
C THR A 141 10.02 42.25 40.40
N ASN A 142 8.96 41.64 39.81
CA ASN A 142 7.70 42.32 39.44
C ASN A 142 6.75 41.47 38.57
N ARG A 143 5.51 41.28 39.08
CA ARG A 143 4.19 41.02 38.43
C ARG A 143 3.99 39.77 37.54
N PRO A 144 2.86 39.03 37.68
CA PRO A 144 2.58 37.87 36.85
C PRO A 144 1.97 38.31 35.51
N ILE A 145 2.62 37.97 34.40
CA ILE A 145 1.95 37.87 33.10
C ILE A 145 1.38 36.46 33.04
N VAL A 146 0.06 36.35 32.99
CA VAL A 146 -0.64 35.11 32.65
C VAL A 146 -0.33 34.80 31.19
N ALA A 147 0.70 33.98 30.96
CA ALA A 147 0.91 33.36 29.66
C ALA A 147 -0.09 32.20 29.57
N ILE A 148 -1.22 32.44 28.89
CA ILE A 148 -2.07 31.35 28.40
C ILE A 148 -1.24 30.61 27.36
N ALA A 149 -0.56 29.55 27.78
CA ALA A 149 0.00 28.56 26.87
C ALA A 149 -1.18 27.91 26.15
N ARG A 150 -1.52 28.45 24.97
CA ARG A 150 -2.33 27.71 24.00
C ARG A 150 -1.47 26.52 23.58
N ASN A 151 -1.68 25.38 24.23
CA ASN A 151 -1.31 24.08 23.68
C ASN A 151 -2.12 23.90 22.40
N ILE A 152 -1.60 24.43 21.29
CA ILE A 152 -2.00 23.97 19.96
C ILE A 152 -1.31 22.61 19.84
N PRO A 153 -2.06 21.49 19.79
CA PRO A 153 -1.45 20.22 19.45
C PRO A 153 -0.92 20.40 18.02
N VAL A 154 0.40 20.37 17.85
CA VAL A 154 1.00 20.18 16.54
C VAL A 154 0.68 18.74 16.18
N GLU A 155 -0.48 18.53 15.54
CA GLU A 155 -0.78 17.26 14.89
C GLU A 155 0.32 17.00 13.87
N LYS A 156 1.18 16.02 14.16
CA LYS A 156 2.03 15.44 13.13
C LYS A 156 1.07 14.94 12.06
N PRO A 157 1.16 15.39 10.79
CA PRO A 157 0.30 14.84 9.74
C PRO A 157 0.58 13.34 9.69
N SER A 158 -0.43 12.55 10.02
CA SER A 158 -0.38 11.12 9.80
C SER A 158 -0.33 10.93 8.29
N TYR A 159 0.83 10.54 7.77
CA TYR A 159 1.05 10.27 6.34
C TYR A 159 0.32 9.02 5.85
N LEU A 160 -0.40 8.34 6.74
CA LEU A 160 -1.25 7.21 6.41
C LEU A 160 -2.61 7.73 5.91
N TYR A 161 -3.13 7.10 4.86
CA TYR A 161 -4.49 7.29 4.37
C TYR A 161 -5.39 6.17 4.92
N PRO A 162 -5.84 6.25 6.19
CA PRO A 162 -6.55 5.15 6.83
C PRO A 162 -7.87 4.85 6.10
N VAL A 163 -8.33 3.60 6.21
CA VAL A 163 -9.59 3.12 5.61
C VAL A 163 -10.78 3.99 6.01
N GLU A 164 -10.80 4.44 7.26
CA GLU A 164 -11.85 5.28 7.83
C GLU A 164 -11.98 6.63 7.11
N ALA A 165 -10.88 7.19 6.59
CA ALA A 165 -10.88 8.47 5.90
C ALA A 165 -11.58 8.40 4.53
N VAL A 166 -11.54 7.24 3.87
CA VAL A 166 -12.13 7.08 2.52
C VAL A 166 -13.50 6.41 2.56
N LYS A 167 -13.80 5.56 3.55
CA LYS A 167 -15.01 4.72 3.63
C LYS A 167 -16.31 5.48 3.32
N GLY A 168 -16.50 6.66 3.91
CA GLY A 168 -17.71 7.48 3.71
C GLY A 168 -17.89 8.04 2.28
N THR A 169 -16.83 8.01 1.47
CA THR A 169 -16.80 8.55 0.10
C THR A 169 -16.62 7.47 -0.96
N LEU A 170 -16.59 6.18 -0.58
CA LEU A 170 -16.42 5.06 -1.53
C LEU A 170 -17.66 4.76 -2.35
N MET A 171 -18.83 5.29 -1.95
CA MET A 171 -20.10 5.11 -2.65
C MET A 171 -20.22 5.98 -3.90
N THR A 172 -19.36 6.98 -4.08
CA THR A 172 -19.43 7.94 -5.17
C THR A 172 -18.13 7.93 -5.96
N SER A 173 -18.23 7.94 -7.29
CA SER A 173 -17.08 8.05 -8.18
C SER A 173 -16.24 9.29 -7.87
N PRO A 174 -14.91 9.17 -7.83
CA PRO A 174 -14.04 10.33 -7.72
C PRO A 174 -14.16 11.21 -8.97
N VAL A 175 -14.33 12.52 -8.78
CA VAL A 175 -14.44 13.51 -9.89
C VAL A 175 -13.21 13.47 -10.79
N THR A 176 -12.03 13.35 -10.19
CA THR A 176 -10.78 13.08 -10.91
C THR A 176 -9.95 12.08 -10.10
N PRO A 177 -9.47 10.99 -10.74
CA PRO A 177 -8.52 10.09 -10.10
C PRO A 177 -7.20 10.81 -9.82
N SER A 178 -6.50 10.34 -8.80
CA SER A 178 -5.16 10.83 -8.46
C SER A 178 -4.20 10.70 -9.66
N ALA A 179 -3.27 11.65 -9.80
CA ALA A 179 -2.26 11.60 -10.85
C ALA A 179 -1.39 10.34 -10.74
N GLU A 180 -1.09 9.93 -9.49
CA GLU A 180 -0.39 8.69 -9.17
C GLU A 180 -1.14 7.45 -9.67
N GLY A 181 -2.45 7.36 -9.38
CA GLY A 181 -3.28 6.24 -9.84
C GLY A 181 -3.34 6.14 -11.36
N LYS A 182 -3.50 7.27 -12.06
CA LYS A 182 -3.49 7.30 -13.53
C LYS A 182 -2.15 6.85 -14.12
N ALA A 183 -1.04 7.15 -13.47
CA ALA A 183 0.29 6.74 -13.95
C ALA A 183 0.50 5.22 -13.88
N THR A 184 -0.27 4.50 -13.05
CA THR A 184 -0.21 3.03 -12.95
C THR A 184 -1.04 2.31 -14.01
N LEU A 185 -1.88 3.02 -14.77
CA LEU A 185 -2.74 2.41 -15.78
C LEU A 185 -1.92 1.88 -16.96
N LEU A 186 -2.13 0.61 -17.30
CA LEU A 186 -1.48 -0.05 -18.41
C LEU A 186 -2.45 -0.17 -19.60
N ARG A 187 -1.96 0.11 -20.81
CA ARG A 187 -2.70 -0.11 -22.07
C ARG A 187 -2.09 -1.27 -22.88
N PRO A 188 -2.60 -2.51 -22.74
CA PRO A 188 -2.12 -3.65 -23.51
C PRO A 188 -2.53 -3.51 -24.99
N LYS A 189 -1.61 -3.78 -25.92
CA LYS A 189 -1.85 -3.65 -27.38
C LYS A 189 -2.11 -4.97 -28.11
N SER A 190 -1.94 -6.09 -27.43
CA SER A 190 -2.11 -7.43 -28.02
C SER A 190 -2.73 -8.39 -27.02
N LEU A 191 -3.31 -9.49 -27.52
CA LEU A 191 -3.87 -10.54 -26.66
C LEU A 191 -2.85 -11.13 -25.69
N ILE A 192 -1.57 -11.19 -26.10
CA ILE A 192 -0.48 -11.67 -25.24
C ILE A 192 -0.25 -10.69 -24.07
N GLU A 193 -0.26 -9.38 -24.36
CA GLU A 193 -0.14 -8.35 -23.33
C GLU A 193 -1.35 -8.36 -22.38
N LYS A 194 -2.57 -8.54 -22.91
CA LYS A 194 -3.79 -8.70 -22.10
C LYS A 194 -3.69 -9.92 -21.18
N ALA A 195 -3.22 -11.06 -21.69
CA ALA A 195 -3.01 -12.26 -20.88
C ALA A 195 -2.00 -12.02 -19.73
N ARG A 196 -0.94 -11.24 -19.99
CA ARG A 196 0.09 -10.92 -18.99
C ARG A 196 -0.37 -10.00 -17.87
N LEU A 197 -1.48 -9.28 -18.01
CA LEU A 197 -2.09 -8.54 -16.89
C LEU A 197 -2.44 -9.46 -15.71
N ASN A 198 -2.70 -10.73 -15.97
CA ASN A 198 -3.03 -11.71 -14.95
C ASN A 198 -1.82 -12.28 -14.20
N ALA A 199 -0.60 -11.90 -14.56
CA ALA A 199 0.60 -12.39 -13.88
C ALA A 199 0.70 -11.90 -12.42
N GLY A 200 0.05 -10.76 -12.10
CA GLY A 200 0.17 -10.10 -10.81
C GLY A 200 -0.61 -10.72 -9.66
N TRP A 201 -1.51 -11.67 -9.89
CA TRP A 201 -2.38 -12.19 -8.83
C TRP A 201 -1.59 -12.91 -7.73
N LEU A 202 -1.91 -12.57 -6.47
CA LEU A 202 -1.43 -13.34 -5.33
C LEU A 202 -2.19 -14.68 -5.22
N ASP A 203 -1.52 -15.67 -4.64
CA ASP A 203 -2.12 -16.93 -4.23
C ASP A 203 -2.95 -16.71 -2.95
N SER A 204 -4.25 -16.98 -3.08
CA SER A 204 -5.23 -16.86 -2.00
C SER A 204 -4.95 -17.76 -0.80
N ASN A 205 -4.29 -18.90 -1.00
CA ASN A 205 -4.03 -19.90 0.04
C ASN A 205 -2.76 -19.62 0.85
N LEU A 206 -1.81 -18.88 0.27
CA LEU A 206 -0.58 -18.47 0.95
C LEU A 206 -0.80 -17.15 1.67
N SER A 207 -0.03 -16.92 2.72
CA SER A 207 0.00 -15.63 3.39
C SER A 207 0.67 -14.56 2.54
N ILE A 208 0.32 -13.30 2.80
CA ILE A 208 0.90 -12.13 2.14
C ILE A 208 2.43 -12.12 2.30
N TYR A 209 2.93 -12.48 3.49
CA TYR A 209 4.38 -12.52 3.78
C TYR A 209 5.12 -13.65 3.04
N GLU A 210 4.51 -14.84 2.94
CA GLU A 210 5.06 -16.02 2.23
C GLU A 210 5.35 -15.67 0.77
N GLN A 211 4.52 -14.82 0.18
CA GLN A 211 4.61 -14.38 -1.21
C GLN A 211 5.59 -13.21 -1.42
N GLY A 212 6.33 -12.81 -0.39
CA GLY A 212 7.37 -11.78 -0.49
C GLY A 212 6.89 -10.35 -0.32
N VAL A 213 5.61 -10.12 0.04
CA VAL A 213 5.11 -8.78 0.39
C VAL A 213 5.63 -8.37 1.76
N ARG A 214 5.94 -7.08 1.90
CA ARG A 214 6.49 -6.42 3.08
C ARG A 214 5.62 -5.24 3.49
N GLU A 215 5.92 -4.71 4.67
CA GLU A 215 5.22 -3.56 5.21
C GLU A 215 5.39 -2.34 4.30
N PHE A 216 4.31 -1.58 4.12
CA PHE A 216 4.17 -0.44 3.20
C PHE A 216 4.23 -0.79 1.70
N ASP A 217 4.40 -2.05 1.32
CA ASP A 217 4.29 -2.42 -0.09
C ASP A 217 2.89 -2.10 -0.64
N LEU A 218 2.85 -1.81 -1.94
CA LEU A 218 1.62 -1.59 -2.68
C LEU A 218 1.05 -2.90 -3.23
N LEU A 219 -0.22 -3.15 -2.93
CA LEU A 219 -1.06 -4.13 -3.63
C LEU A 219 -2.26 -3.45 -4.25
N LEU A 220 -2.83 -4.05 -5.30
CA LEU A 220 -4.07 -3.62 -5.92
C LEU A 220 -5.19 -4.51 -5.40
N LEU A 221 -6.28 -3.92 -4.93
CA LEU A 221 -7.54 -4.63 -4.74
C LEU A 221 -8.33 -4.54 -6.05
N ARG A 222 -8.71 -5.70 -6.59
CA ARG A 222 -9.41 -5.81 -7.87
C ARG A 222 -10.45 -6.93 -7.82
N PHE A 223 -11.55 -6.75 -8.54
CA PHE A 223 -12.47 -7.84 -8.87
C PHE A 223 -11.75 -8.81 -9.81
N LYS A 224 -11.60 -10.05 -9.36
CA LYS A 224 -10.86 -11.12 -10.06
C LYS A 224 -11.80 -12.06 -10.80
N TYR A 225 -12.97 -12.32 -10.23
CA TYR A 225 -13.94 -13.26 -10.77
C TYR A 225 -15.17 -12.50 -11.25
N TYR A 226 -15.41 -12.55 -12.57
CA TYR A 226 -16.51 -11.84 -13.25
C TYR A 226 -17.84 -12.60 -13.13
N ASN A 227 -18.17 -13.05 -11.92
CA ASN A 227 -19.44 -13.70 -11.61
C ASN A 227 -20.01 -13.06 -10.34
N PHE A 228 -20.77 -11.99 -10.52
CA PHE A 228 -21.23 -11.14 -9.42
C PHE A 228 -22.56 -11.65 -8.87
N TYR A 229 -22.55 -12.14 -7.62
CA TYR A 229 -23.74 -12.68 -6.98
C TYR A 229 -24.53 -11.58 -6.25
N ASP A 230 -25.86 -11.62 -6.37
CA ASP A 230 -26.81 -10.77 -5.61
C ASP A 230 -26.40 -9.28 -5.56
N LEU A 231 -26.10 -8.67 -6.71
CA LEU A 231 -25.74 -7.26 -6.75
C LEU A 231 -26.98 -6.39 -6.44
N ASN A 232 -26.99 -5.78 -5.26
CA ASN A 232 -28.18 -5.10 -4.74
C ASN A 232 -27.93 -3.59 -4.54
N PRO A 233 -28.53 -2.69 -5.34
CA PRO A 233 -28.33 -1.25 -5.24
C PRO A 233 -28.61 -0.62 -3.87
N LYS A 234 -29.43 -1.28 -3.03
CA LYS A 234 -29.74 -0.78 -1.68
C LYS A 234 -28.68 -1.12 -0.64
N LEU A 235 -27.92 -2.20 -0.88
CA LEU A 235 -26.93 -2.73 0.08
C LEU A 235 -25.49 -2.51 -0.39
N ASP A 236 -25.28 -2.46 -1.71
CA ASP A 236 -23.96 -2.58 -2.35
C ASP A 236 -23.47 -1.28 -2.96
N ALA A 237 -23.86 -0.11 -2.45
CA ALA A 237 -23.46 1.17 -3.05
C ALA A 237 -21.93 1.28 -3.26
N VAL A 238 -21.13 0.86 -2.27
CA VAL A 238 -19.66 0.82 -2.39
C VAL A 238 -19.20 -0.22 -3.40
N ARG A 239 -19.66 -1.47 -3.29
CA ARG A 239 -19.28 -2.57 -4.19
C ARG A 239 -19.61 -2.26 -5.65
N ILE A 240 -20.80 -1.72 -5.91
CA ILE A 240 -21.26 -1.30 -7.24
C ILE A 240 -20.38 -0.18 -7.78
N ASN A 241 -20.10 0.84 -6.97
CA ASN A 241 -19.26 1.95 -7.42
C ASN A 241 -17.83 1.47 -7.75
N GLN A 242 -17.23 0.63 -6.90
CA GLN A 242 -15.91 0.08 -7.17
C GLN A 242 -15.88 -0.83 -8.39
N LEU A 243 -16.94 -1.63 -8.61
CA LEU A 243 -17.08 -2.47 -9.80
C LEU A 243 -17.23 -1.63 -11.07
N TYR A 244 -18.07 -0.59 -11.03
CA TYR A 244 -18.24 0.38 -12.11
C TYR A 244 -16.91 1.06 -12.46
N GLU A 245 -16.17 1.53 -11.45
CA GLU A 245 -14.87 2.17 -11.67
C GLU A 245 -13.87 1.20 -12.30
N GLN A 246 -13.80 -0.06 -11.85
CA GLN A 246 -12.93 -1.06 -12.48
C GLN A 246 -13.28 -1.25 -13.97
N ALA A 247 -14.56 -1.45 -14.28
CA ALA A 247 -15.02 -1.65 -15.64
C ALA A 247 -14.73 -0.44 -16.53
N LYS A 248 -14.98 0.77 -16.02
CA LYS A 248 -14.66 2.03 -16.70
C LYS A 248 -13.17 2.12 -17.03
N TRP A 249 -12.29 1.81 -16.07
CA TRP A 249 -10.85 1.84 -16.32
C TRP A 249 -10.42 0.79 -17.34
N SER A 250 -10.95 -0.44 -17.26
CA SER A 250 -10.65 -1.49 -18.24
C SER A 250 -11.07 -1.12 -19.66
N LEU A 251 -12.18 -0.38 -19.85
CA LEU A 251 -12.58 0.17 -21.15
C LEU A 251 -11.63 1.28 -21.61
N ILE A 252 -11.34 2.28 -20.76
CA ILE A 252 -10.46 3.42 -21.09
C ILE A 252 -9.03 2.97 -21.43
N THR A 253 -8.56 1.88 -20.80
CA THR A 253 -7.23 1.33 -21.04
C THR A 253 -7.17 0.32 -22.18
N GLU A 254 -8.28 0.06 -22.88
CA GLU A 254 -8.38 -0.94 -23.95
C GLU A 254 -8.01 -2.35 -23.47
N GLU A 255 -8.24 -2.63 -22.17
CA GLU A 255 -8.14 -3.99 -21.64
C GLU A 255 -9.32 -4.82 -22.16
N VAL A 256 -10.53 -4.27 -22.08
CA VAL A 256 -11.75 -4.81 -22.67
C VAL A 256 -12.05 -4.05 -23.95
N ASP A 257 -12.28 -4.79 -25.04
CA ASP A 257 -12.65 -4.21 -26.33
C ASP A 257 -14.17 -3.99 -26.37
N CYS A 258 -14.62 -2.90 -26.98
CA CYS A 258 -16.02 -2.63 -27.29
C CYS A 258 -16.14 -2.02 -28.70
N THR A 259 -17.35 -2.03 -29.26
CA THR A 259 -17.58 -1.34 -30.55
C THR A 259 -17.59 0.18 -30.37
N GLU A 260 -17.54 0.90 -31.49
CA GLU A 260 -17.62 2.36 -31.47
C GLU A 260 -18.97 2.84 -30.93
N GLU A 261 -20.06 2.18 -31.32
CA GLU A 261 -21.41 2.48 -30.83
C GLU A 261 -21.56 2.23 -29.33
N GLU A 262 -20.99 1.14 -28.83
CA GLU A 262 -20.96 0.83 -27.40
C GLU A 262 -20.15 1.88 -26.63
N MET A 263 -19.01 2.32 -27.17
CA MET A 263 -18.18 3.36 -26.55
C MET A 263 -18.90 4.70 -26.44
N PHE A 264 -19.75 5.07 -27.40
CA PHE A 264 -20.56 6.30 -27.32
C PHE A 264 -21.67 6.22 -26.26
N LEU A 265 -22.10 5.01 -25.89
CA LEU A 265 -23.12 4.80 -24.85
C LEU A 265 -22.52 4.83 -23.43
N PHE A 266 -21.26 4.42 -23.28
CA PHE A 266 -20.53 4.38 -22.00
C PHE A 266 -20.07 5.77 -21.54
#